data_AF-A0AAD7STQ0-F1
#
_entry.id   AF-A0AAD7STQ0-F1
#
_cell.length_a   1.000
_cell.length_b   1.000
_cell.length_c   1.000
_cell.angle_alpha   90.00
_cell.angle_beta   90.00
_cell.angle_gamma   90.00
#
_symmetry.space_group_name_H-M   'P 1'
#
loop_
_entity.id
_entity.type
_entity.pdbx_description
1 polymer ?
#
loop_
_entity_poly.entity_id
_entity_poly.type
_entity_poly.pdbx_seq_one_letter_code
_entity_poly.pdbx_strand_id
1 'polypeptide(L)'
;MSMGSLPAEGLQELDQGEDCGECHLDQCITELRCPAGRVRDPCGCCWECGSDEGQPCDLDPSGSFYGHCGEGLLCQILEQDLLTEEVPEPQCICVQQGVLCGSDGHNYETPCQLRAAQYRLREEGKLTVTVAHQGPCKAKPIIATAPRDIIGVEGNDIIFSCEVSAYPMAMIEWRKEGNGVFLPADDSHMAVQARGGPRRFELTGWLQIENVRPGDEGVYTCTARNEFGEVLASARLQVVEKDSEMAHRLNQLNKGVYEESDEDEEDYKDLMSGYSY
;
A
#
# COMPACT_ATOMS: atom_id res chain seq x y z
N MET A 1 18.65 -1.57 -65.45
CA MET A 1 17.57 -2.14 -66.29
C MET A 1 16.76 -3.07 -65.41
N SER A 2 15.45 -2.79 -65.25
CA SER A 2 14.33 -3.65 -64.77
C SER A 2 14.57 -4.59 -63.58
N MET A 3 13.95 -4.47 -62.40
CA MET A 3 12.52 -4.38 -62.03
C MET A 3 11.57 -5.36 -62.74
N GLY A 4 10.93 -6.23 -61.93
CA GLY A 4 9.73 -7.02 -62.23
C GLY A 4 9.73 -8.36 -61.47
N SER A 5 9.35 -8.43 -60.18
CA SER A 5 7.99 -8.64 -59.61
C SER A 5 7.48 -10.09 -59.70
N LEU A 6 7.37 -10.75 -58.54
CA LEU A 6 6.54 -11.94 -58.27
C LEU A 6 5.88 -11.77 -56.89
N PRO A 7 4.68 -12.35 -56.68
CA PRO A 7 3.64 -11.78 -55.83
C PRO A 7 3.87 -12.04 -54.35
N ALA A 8 3.37 -11.10 -53.53
CA ALA A 8 3.12 -11.33 -52.12
C ALA A 8 1.95 -12.33 -52.02
N GLU A 9 2.27 -13.61 -51.86
CA GLU A 9 1.31 -14.59 -51.34
C GLU A 9 1.07 -14.25 -49.87
N GLY A 10 -0.20 -14.06 -49.54
CA GLY A 10 -0.67 -13.53 -48.28
C GLY A 10 -0.11 -14.29 -47.09
N LEU A 11 0.58 -13.54 -46.21
CA LEU A 11 0.45 -13.78 -44.79
C LEU A 11 -1.02 -13.48 -44.48
N GLN A 12 -1.81 -14.54 -44.55
CA GLN A 12 -3.15 -14.60 -44.00
C GLN A 12 -2.98 -14.18 -42.54
N GLU A 13 -3.41 -12.94 -42.26
CA GLU A 13 -3.68 -12.49 -40.90
C GLU A 13 -4.44 -13.64 -40.24
N LEU A 14 -3.85 -14.22 -39.19
CA LEU A 14 -4.57 -15.13 -38.32
C LEU A 14 -5.57 -14.27 -37.56
N ASP A 15 -6.67 -13.95 -38.24
CA ASP A 15 -7.90 -13.46 -37.66
C ASP A 15 -8.48 -14.63 -36.86
N GLN A 16 -8.02 -14.79 -35.62
CA GLN A 16 -8.66 -15.69 -34.67
C GLN A 16 -9.63 -14.89 -33.81
N GLY A 17 -10.68 -14.39 -34.48
CA GLY A 17 -11.97 -14.06 -33.89
C GLY A 17 -13.09 -15.01 -34.39
N GLU A 18 -12.74 -16.19 -34.92
CA GLU A 18 -13.67 -17.12 -35.59
C GLU A 18 -14.28 -18.22 -34.68
N ASP A 19 -14.68 -17.90 -33.44
CA ASP A 19 -15.50 -18.85 -32.63
C ASP A 19 -16.85 -18.26 -32.16
N CYS A 20 -17.18 -17.06 -32.62
CA CYS A 20 -18.46 -16.41 -32.30
C CYS A 20 -19.47 -16.61 -33.43
N GLY A 21 -20.58 -17.28 -33.12
CA GLY A 21 -21.72 -17.45 -34.03
C GLY A 21 -22.58 -16.19 -34.18
N GLU A 22 -23.72 -16.31 -34.88
CA GLU A 22 -24.69 -15.21 -34.98
C GLU A 22 -25.23 -14.81 -33.59
N CYS A 23 -25.33 -13.49 -33.35
CA CYS A 23 -25.81 -12.96 -32.08
C CYS A 23 -27.34 -13.05 -31.95
N HIS A 24 -27.82 -13.95 -31.09
CA HIS A 24 -29.25 -14.13 -30.79
C HIS A 24 -29.65 -13.41 -29.50
N LEU A 25 -30.07 -12.14 -29.65
CA LEU A 25 -30.38 -11.26 -28.51
C LEU A 25 -31.52 -11.75 -27.60
N ASP A 26 -32.39 -12.61 -28.12
CA ASP A 26 -33.49 -13.23 -27.38
C ASP A 26 -33.02 -14.28 -26.36
N GLN A 27 -31.78 -14.78 -26.51
CA GLN A 27 -31.17 -15.73 -25.57
C GLN A 27 -30.39 -15.02 -24.45
N CYS A 28 -30.19 -13.70 -24.55
CA CYS A 28 -29.46 -12.94 -23.56
C CYS A 28 -30.28 -12.75 -22.26
N ILE A 29 -29.60 -12.81 -21.12
CA ILE A 29 -30.20 -12.47 -19.83
C ILE A 29 -30.44 -10.96 -19.77
N THR A 30 -31.66 -10.54 -19.47
CA THR A 30 -32.06 -9.12 -19.44
C THR A 30 -32.06 -8.52 -18.03
N GLU A 31 -32.42 -9.31 -17.02
CA GLU A 31 -32.51 -8.91 -15.61
C GLU A 31 -31.19 -9.19 -14.88
N LEU A 32 -30.17 -8.40 -15.21
CA LEU A 32 -28.84 -8.53 -14.62
C LEU A 32 -28.63 -7.57 -13.46
N ARG A 33 -28.17 -8.13 -12.33
CA ARG A 33 -27.78 -7.38 -11.12
C ARG A 33 -26.27 -7.24 -11.03
N CYS A 34 -25.74 -6.13 -11.52
CA CYS A 34 -24.30 -5.96 -11.67
C CYS A 34 -23.77 -4.75 -10.89
N PRO A 35 -23.31 -4.94 -9.63
CA PRO A 35 -22.74 -3.87 -8.81
C PRO A 35 -21.56 -3.15 -9.47
N ALA A 36 -20.73 -3.87 -10.22
CA ALA A 36 -19.59 -3.33 -10.94
C ALA A 36 -19.93 -2.80 -12.35
N GLY A 37 -21.21 -2.82 -12.74
CA GLY A 37 -21.64 -2.46 -14.09
C GLY A 37 -21.67 -3.65 -15.05
N ARG A 38 -22.05 -3.38 -16.30
CA ARG A 38 -22.27 -4.39 -17.34
C ARG A 38 -21.16 -4.32 -18.38
N VAL A 39 -20.73 -5.48 -18.84
CA VAL A 39 -19.77 -5.66 -19.94
C VAL A 39 -20.43 -6.45 -21.06
N ARG A 40 -19.85 -6.41 -22.26
CA ARG A 40 -20.28 -7.34 -23.30
C ARG A 40 -19.57 -8.67 -23.09
N ASP A 41 -20.24 -9.75 -23.47
CA ASP A 41 -19.57 -11.04 -23.60
C ASP A 41 -18.39 -10.96 -24.60
N PRO A 42 -17.49 -11.95 -24.64
CA PRO A 42 -16.33 -11.95 -25.55
C PRO A 42 -16.72 -11.85 -27.03
N CYS A 43 -17.93 -12.28 -27.40
CA CYS A 43 -18.47 -12.17 -28.75
C CYS A 43 -19.11 -10.82 -29.06
N GLY A 44 -19.16 -9.90 -28.08
CA GLY A 44 -19.80 -8.60 -28.23
C GLY A 44 -21.32 -8.68 -28.41
N CYS A 45 -21.99 -9.76 -27.99
CA CYS A 45 -23.41 -10.02 -28.20
C CYS A 45 -24.27 -9.66 -26.99
N CYS A 46 -24.22 -10.45 -25.92
CA CYS A 46 -25.00 -10.24 -24.72
C CYS A 46 -24.33 -9.24 -23.76
N TRP A 47 -25.14 -8.69 -22.86
CA TRP A 47 -24.62 -8.01 -21.67
C TRP A 47 -24.40 -9.05 -20.57
N GLU A 48 -23.31 -8.91 -19.84
CA GLU A 48 -22.97 -9.72 -18.67
C GLU A 48 -22.56 -8.80 -17.52
N CYS A 49 -22.57 -9.34 -16.30
CA CYS A 49 -22.01 -8.60 -15.17
C CYS A 49 -20.50 -8.64 -15.24
N GLY A 50 -19.87 -7.46 -15.21
CA GLY A 50 -18.43 -7.40 -15.07
C GLY A 50 -18.01 -7.78 -13.64
N SER A 51 -16.81 -8.33 -13.52
CA SER A 51 -16.17 -8.61 -12.22
C SER A 51 -15.96 -7.33 -11.41
N ASP A 52 -16.23 -7.41 -10.10
CA ASP A 52 -16.06 -6.32 -9.14
C ASP A 52 -14.59 -6.17 -8.72
N GLU A 53 -14.27 -5.08 -8.04
CA GLU A 53 -12.91 -4.82 -7.56
C GLU A 53 -12.37 -5.97 -6.70
N GLY A 54 -11.15 -6.43 -6.98
CA GLY A 54 -10.49 -7.56 -6.33
C GLY A 54 -10.93 -8.94 -6.79
N GLN A 55 -11.94 -9.05 -7.68
CA GLN A 55 -12.32 -10.33 -8.27
C GLN A 55 -11.39 -10.71 -9.44
N PRO A 56 -11.21 -12.02 -9.70
CA PRO A 56 -10.42 -12.47 -10.82
C PRO A 56 -11.04 -12.06 -12.16
N CYS A 57 -10.20 -11.93 -13.18
CA CYS A 57 -10.58 -11.50 -14.51
C CYS A 57 -9.65 -12.05 -15.58
N ASP A 58 -10.07 -12.02 -16.84
CA ASP A 58 -9.21 -12.42 -17.95
C ASP A 58 -8.42 -11.23 -18.50
N LEU A 59 -7.09 -11.38 -18.61
CA LEU A 59 -6.19 -10.36 -19.18
C LEU A 59 -6.38 -10.21 -20.69
N ASP A 60 -6.70 -11.31 -21.38
CA ASP A 60 -7.05 -11.32 -22.78
C ASP A 60 -8.52 -10.84 -22.94
N PRO A 61 -8.79 -9.80 -23.74
CA PRO A 61 -10.15 -9.38 -24.06
C PRO A 61 -11.01 -10.48 -24.71
N SER A 62 -10.41 -11.54 -25.23
CA SER A 62 -11.11 -12.70 -25.81
C SER A 62 -11.34 -13.81 -24.79
N GLY A 63 -10.74 -13.70 -23.60
CA GLY A 63 -10.87 -14.67 -22.51
C GLY A 63 -12.27 -14.68 -21.91
N SER A 64 -12.74 -15.87 -21.53
CA SER A 64 -14.09 -16.11 -21.00
C SER A 64 -14.11 -16.94 -19.70
N PHE A 65 -12.94 -17.21 -19.12
CA PHE A 65 -12.83 -18.07 -17.94
C PHE A 65 -13.29 -17.36 -16.67
N TYR A 66 -12.76 -16.17 -16.43
CA TYR A 66 -13.18 -15.29 -15.33
C TYR A 66 -14.06 -14.13 -15.81
N GLY A 67 -13.98 -13.79 -17.10
CA GLY A 67 -14.70 -12.67 -17.71
C GLY A 67 -13.99 -11.34 -17.53
N HIS A 68 -14.66 -10.27 -17.95
CA HIS A 68 -14.09 -8.92 -17.97
C HIS A 68 -14.44 -8.12 -16.72
N CYS A 69 -13.56 -7.20 -16.37
CA CYS A 69 -13.79 -6.25 -15.30
C CYS A 69 -14.94 -5.28 -15.62
N GLY A 70 -15.69 -4.92 -14.58
CA GLY A 70 -16.77 -3.94 -14.69
C GLY A 70 -16.31 -2.53 -15.10
N GLU A 71 -17.27 -1.62 -15.19
CA GLU A 71 -17.07 -0.25 -15.66
C GLU A 71 -15.99 0.47 -14.83
N GLY A 72 -14.95 1.03 -15.46
CA GLY A 72 -13.91 1.79 -14.75
C GLY A 72 -12.98 0.94 -13.87
N LEU A 73 -13.01 -0.38 -14.04
CA LEU A 73 -12.02 -1.33 -13.52
C LEU A 73 -11.11 -1.80 -14.67
N LEU A 74 -9.87 -2.20 -14.35
CA LEU A 74 -8.93 -2.81 -15.27
C LEU A 74 -8.46 -4.16 -14.73
N CYS A 75 -8.27 -5.14 -15.61
CA CYS A 75 -7.71 -6.43 -15.24
C CYS A 75 -6.18 -6.34 -15.18
N GLN A 76 -5.58 -6.62 -14.02
CA GLN A 76 -4.14 -6.52 -13.84
C GLN A 76 -3.61 -7.56 -12.84
N ILE A 77 -2.37 -8.01 -13.04
CA ILE A 77 -1.62 -8.79 -12.04
C ILE A 77 -1.01 -7.82 -11.01
N LEU A 78 -1.27 -8.07 -9.72
CA LEU A 78 -0.71 -7.24 -8.65
C LEU A 78 0.78 -7.55 -8.48
N GLU A 79 1.60 -6.51 -8.29
CA GLU A 79 3.06 -6.65 -8.14
C GLU A 79 3.45 -7.57 -6.96
N GLN A 80 2.61 -7.61 -5.92
CA GLN A 80 2.80 -8.42 -4.73
C GLN A 80 2.77 -9.92 -5.05
N ASP A 81 1.93 -10.33 -6.01
CA ASP A 81 1.74 -11.74 -6.36
C ASP A 81 2.91 -12.25 -7.24
N LEU A 82 3.58 -11.35 -7.94
CA LEU A 82 4.78 -11.66 -8.73
C LEU A 82 5.99 -12.08 -7.88
N LEU A 83 5.96 -11.78 -6.58
CA LEU A 83 7.02 -12.13 -5.63
C LEU A 83 6.85 -13.54 -5.04
N THR A 84 5.75 -14.21 -5.38
CA THR A 84 5.44 -15.56 -4.89
C THR A 84 5.82 -16.61 -5.93
N GLU A 85 6.08 -17.86 -5.49
CA GLU A 85 6.26 -19.00 -6.41
C GLU A 85 4.94 -19.50 -7.00
N GLU A 86 3.81 -18.86 -6.66
CA GLU A 86 2.48 -19.21 -7.14
C GLU A 86 2.18 -18.52 -8.48
N VAL A 87 1.30 -19.12 -9.30
CA VAL A 87 0.86 -18.48 -10.54
C VAL A 87 -0.08 -17.34 -10.16
N PRO A 88 0.25 -16.08 -10.50
CA PRO A 88 -0.54 -14.95 -10.05
C PRO A 88 -1.88 -14.89 -10.78
N GLU A 89 -2.96 -14.73 -10.01
CA GLU A 89 -4.30 -14.55 -10.56
C GLU A 89 -4.57 -13.06 -10.82
N PRO A 90 -4.79 -12.64 -12.07
CA PRO A 90 -5.10 -11.25 -12.39
C PRO A 90 -6.45 -10.84 -11.79
N GLN A 91 -6.53 -9.61 -11.27
CA GLN A 91 -7.70 -9.07 -10.58
C GLN A 91 -8.16 -7.73 -11.15
N CYS A 92 -9.44 -7.43 -10.96
CA CYS A 92 -10.01 -6.14 -11.32
C CYS A 92 -9.60 -5.05 -10.31
N ILE A 93 -8.93 -4.01 -10.81
CA ILE A 93 -8.51 -2.85 -10.02
C ILE A 93 -9.21 -1.57 -10.49
N CYS A 94 -9.55 -0.67 -9.58
CA CYS A 94 -10.17 0.60 -9.96
C CYS A 94 -9.15 1.50 -10.67
N VAL A 95 -9.54 2.02 -11.84
CA VAL A 95 -8.71 2.96 -12.61
C VAL A 95 -8.46 4.23 -11.81
N GLN A 96 -9.47 4.67 -11.05
CA GLN A 96 -9.38 5.87 -10.22
C GLN A 96 -9.05 5.48 -8.79
N GLN A 97 -7.94 5.98 -8.29
CA GLN A 97 -7.48 5.77 -6.92
C GLN A 97 -7.90 6.93 -6.04
N GLY A 98 -8.36 6.65 -4.81
CA GLY A 98 -8.63 7.70 -3.83
C GLY A 98 -9.68 7.30 -2.81
N VAL A 99 -9.32 7.47 -1.53
CA VAL A 99 -10.21 7.22 -0.41
C VAL A 99 -11.32 8.26 -0.35
N LEU A 100 -12.55 7.81 -0.13
CA LEU A 100 -13.74 8.63 0.01
C LEU A 100 -14.44 8.31 1.33
N CYS A 101 -14.98 9.35 1.99
CA CYS A 101 -15.89 9.17 3.11
C CYS A 101 -17.33 9.14 2.58
N GLY A 102 -18.04 8.04 2.83
CA GLY A 102 -19.46 7.94 2.54
C GLY A 102 -20.32 8.72 3.53
N SER A 103 -21.53 9.07 3.10
CA SER A 103 -22.56 9.66 3.96
C SER A 103 -23.03 8.72 5.08
N ASP A 104 -22.65 7.44 5.00
CA ASP A 104 -22.87 6.40 5.99
C ASP A 104 -21.72 6.27 7.00
N GLY A 105 -20.66 7.08 6.86
CA GLY A 105 -19.49 7.05 7.74
C GLY A 105 -18.49 5.94 7.43
N HIS A 106 -18.67 5.20 6.33
CA HIS A 106 -17.71 4.21 5.88
C HIS A 106 -16.65 4.82 4.96
N ASN A 107 -15.42 4.30 5.08
CA ASN A 107 -14.35 4.56 4.13
C ASN A 107 -14.54 3.67 2.90
N TYR A 108 -14.40 4.26 1.72
CA TYR A 108 -14.30 3.56 0.46
C TYR A 108 -12.91 3.84 -0.10
N GLU A 109 -12.10 2.81 -0.33
CA GLU A 109 -10.71 2.97 -0.77
C GLU A 109 -10.61 3.50 -2.21
N THR A 110 -11.66 3.25 -3.00
CA THR A 110 -11.79 3.71 -4.38
C THR A 110 -13.22 4.19 -4.68
N PRO A 111 -13.42 5.00 -5.74
CA PRO A 111 -14.74 5.32 -6.26
C PRO A 111 -15.53 4.10 -6.76
N CYS A 112 -14.84 3.04 -7.22
CA CYS A 112 -15.49 1.82 -7.72
C CYS A 112 -16.22 1.09 -6.58
N GLN A 113 -15.60 0.96 -5.40
CA GLN A 113 -16.22 0.39 -4.21
C GLN A 113 -17.49 1.17 -3.80
N LEU A 114 -17.43 2.51 -3.82
CA LEU A 114 -18.57 3.36 -3.49
C LEU A 114 -19.72 3.15 -4.48
N ARG A 115 -19.45 3.12 -5.78
CA ARG A 115 -20.48 2.88 -6.81
C ARG A 115 -21.11 1.49 -6.67
N ALA A 116 -20.30 0.46 -6.40
CA ALA A 116 -20.80 -0.88 -6.18
C ALA A 116 -21.70 -0.97 -4.93
N ALA A 117 -21.34 -0.27 -3.85
CA ALA A 117 -22.19 -0.16 -2.65
C ALA A 117 -23.50 0.60 -2.92
N GLN A 118 -23.45 1.70 -3.67
CA GLN A 118 -24.64 2.44 -4.10
C GLN A 118 -25.61 1.56 -4.89
N TYR A 119 -25.09 0.74 -5.80
CA TYR A 119 -25.90 -0.17 -6.60
C TYR A 119 -26.60 -1.21 -5.71
N ARG A 120 -25.86 -1.88 -4.83
CA ARG A 120 -26.41 -2.89 -3.90
C ARG A 120 -27.53 -2.32 -3.02
N LEU A 121 -27.33 -1.12 -2.48
CA LEU A 121 -28.35 -0.44 -1.66
C LEU A 121 -29.61 -0.12 -2.46
N ARG A 122 -29.48 0.30 -3.73
CA ARG A 122 -30.63 0.57 -4.60
C ARG A 122 -31.43 -0.69 -4.91
N GLU A 123 -30.76 -1.80 -5.18
CA GLU A 123 -31.41 -3.11 -5.40
C GLU A 123 -32.21 -3.58 -4.17
N GLU A 124 -31.72 -3.25 -2.97
CA GLU A 124 -32.41 -3.54 -1.71
C GLU A 124 -33.52 -2.52 -1.35
N GLY A 125 -33.74 -1.49 -2.19
CA GLY A 125 -34.69 -0.41 -1.90
C GLY A 125 -34.29 0.49 -0.73
N LYS A 126 -33.00 0.51 -0.37
CA LYS A 126 -32.44 1.33 0.71
C LYS A 126 -31.94 2.68 0.20
N LEU A 127 -31.75 3.63 1.13
CA LEU A 127 -31.15 4.92 0.83
C LEU A 127 -29.70 4.72 0.34
N THR A 128 -29.39 5.29 -0.82
CA THR A 128 -28.04 5.18 -1.43
C THR A 128 -27.04 6.03 -0.65
N VAL A 129 -25.83 5.50 -0.45
CA VAL A 129 -24.69 6.27 0.08
C VAL A 129 -24.28 7.36 -0.92
N THR A 130 -23.92 8.55 -0.45
CA THR A 130 -23.33 9.63 -1.26
C THR A 130 -21.94 9.97 -0.76
N VAL A 131 -21.11 10.63 -1.57
CA VAL A 131 -19.81 11.12 -1.13
C VAL A 131 -20.03 12.27 -0.13
N ALA A 132 -19.61 12.10 1.12
CA ALA A 132 -19.62 13.16 2.11
C ALA A 132 -18.48 14.16 1.86
N HIS A 133 -17.26 13.65 1.67
CA HIS A 133 -16.09 14.41 1.22
C HIS A 133 -14.99 13.48 0.71
N GLN A 134 -13.96 14.07 0.09
CA GLN A 134 -12.74 13.35 -0.30
C GLN A 134 -11.86 13.07 0.91
N GLY A 135 -11.17 11.93 0.92
CA GLY A 135 -10.37 11.44 2.04
C GLY A 135 -11.14 10.53 3.00
N PRO A 136 -10.46 9.97 4.02
CA PRO A 136 -11.06 9.07 4.99
C PRO A 136 -12.10 9.80 5.84
N CYS A 137 -13.07 9.08 6.37
CA CYS A 137 -13.99 9.60 7.37
C CYS A 137 -13.23 10.06 8.62
N LYS A 138 -13.71 11.17 9.19
CA LYS A 138 -13.10 11.77 10.37
C LYS A 138 -13.23 10.86 11.58
N ALA A 139 -12.11 10.53 12.20
CA ALA A 139 -12.06 9.64 13.36
C ALA A 139 -10.86 9.96 14.26
N LYS A 140 -10.82 9.34 15.45
CA LYS A 140 -9.63 9.38 16.30
C LYS A 140 -8.46 8.69 15.58
N PRO A 141 -7.19 9.05 15.90
CA PRO A 141 -6.04 8.46 15.24
C PRO A 141 -5.92 6.95 15.55
N ILE A 142 -5.30 6.21 14.64
CA ILE A 142 -5.04 4.76 14.76
C ILE A 142 -3.54 4.53 14.66
N ILE A 143 -2.96 3.77 15.59
CA ILE A 143 -1.56 3.34 15.49
C ILE A 143 -1.44 2.32 14.36
N ALA A 144 -0.76 2.69 13.29
CA ALA A 144 -0.44 1.80 12.18
C ALA A 144 0.75 0.91 12.54
N THR A 145 1.82 1.52 13.07
CA THR A 145 3.01 0.83 13.56
C THR A 145 3.40 1.37 14.94
N ALA A 146 3.32 0.51 15.96
CA ALA A 146 3.73 0.84 17.31
C ALA A 146 5.27 0.89 17.43
N PRO A 147 5.82 1.71 18.34
CA PRO A 147 7.24 1.64 18.66
C PRO A 147 7.61 0.28 19.23
N ARG A 148 8.85 -0.13 18.97
CA ARG A 148 9.38 -1.43 19.40
C ARG A 148 10.34 -1.24 20.56
N ASP A 149 10.40 -2.25 21.42
CA ASP A 149 11.39 -2.31 22.50
C ASP A 149 12.81 -2.36 21.93
N ILE A 150 13.74 -1.65 22.57
CA ILE A 150 15.13 -1.51 22.13
C ILE A 150 16.07 -1.83 23.30
N ILE A 151 17.11 -2.60 23.02
CA ILE A 151 18.26 -2.78 23.90
C ILE A 151 19.40 -1.95 23.32
N GLY A 152 19.69 -0.81 23.94
CA GLY A 152 20.76 0.11 23.54
C GLY A 152 22.05 -0.14 24.33
N VAL A 153 23.19 0.00 23.67
CA VAL A 153 24.49 0.04 24.35
C VAL A 153 24.77 1.48 24.76
N GLU A 154 25.23 1.68 25.99
CA GLU A 154 25.64 2.99 26.50
C GLU A 154 26.57 3.70 25.52
N GLY A 155 26.21 4.94 25.18
CA GLY A 155 26.92 5.77 24.22
C GLY A 155 26.46 5.67 22.76
N ASN A 156 25.56 4.74 22.43
CA ASN A 156 24.95 4.67 21.09
C ASN A 156 23.76 5.63 20.96
N ASP A 157 23.38 5.92 19.72
CA ASP A 157 22.17 6.66 19.40
C ASP A 157 21.00 5.70 19.18
N ILE A 158 19.83 6.07 19.70
CA ILE A 158 18.61 5.26 19.66
C ILE A 158 17.48 6.07 19.05
N ILE A 159 16.65 5.42 18.21
CA ILE A 159 15.48 6.03 17.58
C ILE A 159 14.26 5.15 17.84
N PHE A 160 13.26 5.71 18.49
CA PHE A 160 11.91 5.16 18.48
C PHE A 160 11.12 5.74 17.31
N SER A 161 10.27 4.92 16.69
CA SER A 161 9.37 5.31 15.60
C SER A 161 7.93 4.91 15.94
N CYS A 162 6.98 5.80 15.66
CA CYS A 162 5.56 5.59 15.90
C CYS A 162 4.79 6.10 14.67
N GLU A 163 4.11 5.20 13.97
CA GLU A 163 3.37 5.51 12.75
C GLU A 163 1.87 5.47 13.01
N VAL A 164 1.17 6.49 12.55
CA VAL A 164 -0.23 6.74 12.88
C VAL A 164 -1.00 7.12 11.63
N SER A 165 -2.14 6.47 11.40
CA SER A 165 -3.13 6.91 10.42
C SER A 165 -4.11 7.88 11.10
N ALA A 166 -4.28 9.07 10.52
CA ALA A 166 -5.10 10.12 11.13
C ALA A 166 -5.74 11.05 10.09
N TYR A 167 -7.08 11.13 10.14
CA TYR A 167 -7.84 12.18 9.47
C TYR A 167 -8.91 12.72 10.41
N PRO A 168 -8.86 14.01 10.79
CA PRO A 168 -7.83 15.01 10.49
C PRO A 168 -6.46 14.67 11.07
N MET A 169 -5.42 15.32 10.53
CA MET A 169 -4.02 15.11 10.94
C MET A 169 -3.85 15.26 12.45
N ALA A 170 -3.18 14.28 13.07
CA ALA A 170 -2.93 14.26 14.50
C ALA A 170 -1.64 15.00 14.86
N MET A 171 -1.53 15.42 16.12
CA MET A 171 -0.28 15.80 16.75
C MET A 171 0.32 14.58 17.46
N ILE A 172 1.63 14.36 17.30
CA ILE A 172 2.35 13.29 18.00
C ILE A 172 3.24 13.90 19.07
N GLU A 173 3.13 13.39 20.29
CA GLU A 173 3.93 13.76 21.44
C GLU A 173 4.57 12.52 22.06
N TRP A 174 5.77 12.68 22.59
CA TRP A 174 6.49 11.62 23.29
C TRP A 174 6.62 11.95 24.77
N ARG A 175 6.53 10.93 25.62
CA ARG A 175 6.75 11.05 27.05
C ARG A 175 7.53 9.85 27.57
N LYS A 176 8.34 10.08 28.60
CA LYS A 176 8.93 9.01 29.42
C LYS A 176 8.03 8.74 30.62
N GLU A 177 7.62 7.48 30.83
CA GLU A 177 6.83 7.09 31.99
C GLU A 177 7.58 7.40 33.30
N GLY A 178 6.83 7.74 34.36
CA GLY A 178 7.38 8.10 35.68
C GLY A 178 7.64 9.60 35.86
N ASN A 179 7.95 10.33 34.79
CA ASN A 179 8.27 11.76 34.87
C ASN A 179 7.08 12.65 34.46
N GLY A 180 6.18 12.14 33.61
CA GLY A 180 4.98 12.86 33.16
C GLY A 180 5.26 14.11 32.30
N VAL A 181 6.52 14.36 31.94
CA VAL A 181 6.95 15.48 31.11
C VAL A 181 7.02 15.06 29.64
N PHE A 182 6.57 15.94 28.75
CA PHE A 182 6.71 15.78 27.31
C PHE A 182 8.16 15.99 26.88
N LEU A 183 8.67 15.07 26.05
CA LEU A 183 10.01 15.14 25.49
C LEU A 183 10.08 16.16 24.34
N PRO A 184 11.23 16.82 24.13
CA PRO A 184 12.54 16.56 24.75
C PRO A 184 12.77 17.18 26.14
N ALA A 185 11.81 17.92 26.73
CA ALA A 185 11.91 18.45 28.11
C ALA A 185 13.19 19.25 28.43
N ASP A 186 13.68 20.07 27.49
CA ASP A 186 14.97 20.80 27.54
C ASP A 186 16.22 19.90 27.61
N ASP A 187 16.07 18.60 27.34
CA ASP A 187 17.19 17.68 27.21
C ASP A 187 17.85 17.81 25.84
N SER A 188 19.09 18.29 25.82
CA SER A 188 19.86 18.52 24.60
C SER A 188 20.25 17.24 23.86
N HIS A 189 20.26 16.07 24.51
CA HIS A 189 20.57 14.81 23.83
C HIS A 189 19.31 14.10 23.31
N MET A 190 18.12 14.72 23.43
CA MET A 190 16.88 14.17 22.88
C MET A 190 16.27 15.09 21.82
N ALA A 191 15.71 14.50 20.78
CA ALA A 191 14.99 15.23 19.74
C ALA A 191 13.70 14.50 19.37
N VAL A 192 12.61 15.26 19.22
CA VAL A 192 11.32 14.75 18.72
C VAL A 192 11.03 15.39 17.37
N GLN A 193 10.66 14.56 16.40
CA GLN A 193 10.27 15.01 15.07
C GLN A 193 8.99 14.29 14.63
N ALA A 194 8.12 14.96 13.89
CA ALA A 194 6.98 14.32 13.25
C ALA A 194 6.85 14.83 11.80
N ARG A 195 6.65 13.92 10.86
CA ARG A 195 6.45 14.22 9.43
C ARG A 195 5.41 13.29 8.84
N GLY A 196 4.89 13.65 7.66
CA GLY A 196 3.99 12.77 6.90
C GLY A 196 4.58 11.37 6.74
N GLY A 197 3.72 10.36 6.88
CA GLY A 197 4.07 8.95 6.74
C GLY A 197 4.27 8.52 5.29
N PRO A 198 4.59 7.24 5.06
CA PRO A 198 4.82 6.69 3.73
C PRO A 198 3.57 6.71 2.84
N ARG A 199 2.36 6.68 3.43
CA ARG A 199 1.09 6.77 2.69
C ARG A 199 0.32 8.05 3.01
N ARG A 200 -0.69 8.31 2.17
CA ARG A 200 -1.62 9.44 2.38
C ARG A 200 -2.34 9.27 3.73
N PHE A 201 -2.50 10.37 4.46
CA PHE A 201 -3.17 10.42 5.76
C PHE A 201 -2.43 9.67 6.88
N GLU A 202 -1.18 9.26 6.66
CA GLU A 202 -0.29 8.75 7.70
C GLU A 202 0.67 9.84 8.17
N LEU A 203 1.14 9.68 9.41
CA LEU A 203 2.10 10.53 10.08
C LEU A 203 3.04 9.63 10.89
N THR A 204 4.33 9.88 10.78
CA THR A 204 5.35 9.18 11.57
C THR A 204 6.00 10.16 12.54
N GLY A 205 6.06 9.77 13.81
CA GLY A 205 6.75 10.49 14.87
C GLY A 205 7.97 9.71 15.34
N TRP A 206 9.10 10.41 15.45
CA TRP A 206 10.37 9.86 15.92
C TRP A 206 10.80 10.53 17.21
N LEU A 207 11.33 9.73 18.13
CA LEU A 207 12.09 10.17 19.29
C LEU A 207 13.52 9.65 19.14
N GLN A 208 14.47 10.57 18.97
CA GLN A 208 15.89 10.27 18.94
C GLN A 208 16.51 10.59 20.31
N ILE A 209 17.36 9.70 20.80
CA ILE A 209 18.15 9.84 22.02
C ILE A 209 19.61 9.60 21.61
N GLU A 210 20.42 10.65 21.64
CA GLU A 210 21.84 10.60 21.31
C GLU A 210 22.67 10.22 22.54
N ASN A 211 23.75 9.45 22.32
CA ASN A 211 24.69 9.08 23.38
C ASN A 211 23.99 8.54 24.65
N VAL A 212 23.21 7.48 24.47
CA VAL A 212 22.30 6.94 25.49
C VAL A 212 23.02 6.62 26.81
N ARG A 213 22.39 6.97 27.92
CA ARG A 213 22.93 6.84 29.28
C ARG A 213 22.09 5.86 30.11
N PRO A 214 22.63 5.30 31.21
CA PRO A 214 21.84 4.45 32.11
C PRO A 214 20.56 5.12 32.65
N GLY A 215 20.59 6.45 32.82
CA GLY A 215 19.42 7.23 33.25
C GLY A 215 18.31 7.36 32.19
N ASP A 216 18.60 7.06 30.92
CA ASP A 216 17.63 7.06 29.82
C ASP A 216 16.78 5.78 29.80
N GLU A 217 17.20 4.72 30.51
CA GLU A 217 16.41 3.50 30.66
C GLU A 217 14.99 3.81 31.16
N GLY A 218 13.98 3.16 30.56
CA GLY A 218 12.59 3.38 30.90
C GLY A 218 11.61 3.01 29.80
N VAL A 219 10.35 3.41 30.00
CA VAL A 219 9.27 3.22 29.02
C VAL A 219 8.95 4.55 28.36
N TYR A 220 8.92 4.57 27.05
CA TYR A 220 8.61 5.72 26.21
C TYR A 220 7.26 5.51 25.55
N THR A 221 6.34 6.47 25.71
CA THR A 221 5.00 6.42 25.12
C THR A 221 4.86 7.48 24.04
N CYS A 222 4.49 7.03 22.85
CA CYS A 222 3.96 7.87 21.78
C CYS A 222 2.47 8.11 22.03
N THR A 223 2.05 9.38 21.99
CA THR A 223 0.64 9.78 22.07
C THR A 223 0.28 10.53 20.81
N ALA A 224 -0.74 10.06 20.09
CA ALA A 224 -1.26 10.74 18.91
C ALA A 224 -2.69 11.24 19.17
N ARG A 225 -2.93 12.53 18.91
CA ARG A 225 -4.19 13.20 19.28
C ARG A 225 -4.71 14.09 18.15
N ASN A 226 -6.02 14.03 17.91
CA ASN A 226 -6.76 14.99 17.09
C ASN A 226 -8.07 15.40 17.79
N GLU A 227 -8.95 16.14 17.11
CA GLU A 227 -10.22 16.63 17.68
C GLU A 227 -11.23 15.50 18.04
N PHE A 228 -11.02 14.28 17.52
CA PHE A 228 -11.90 13.13 17.75
C PHE A 228 -11.39 12.18 18.84
N GLY A 229 -10.17 12.39 19.34
CA GLY A 229 -9.63 11.63 20.47
C GLY A 229 -8.13 11.40 20.37
N GLU A 230 -7.67 10.43 21.15
CA GLU A 230 -6.26 10.07 21.24
C GLU A 230 -6.04 8.56 21.26
N VAL A 231 -4.83 8.16 20.88
CA VAL A 231 -4.34 6.79 20.94
C VAL A 231 -2.89 6.81 21.42
N LEU A 232 -2.48 5.73 22.09
CA LEU A 232 -1.18 5.63 22.73
C LEU A 232 -0.53 4.28 22.44
N ALA A 233 0.78 4.27 22.28
CA ALA A 233 1.59 3.07 22.19
C ALA A 233 2.94 3.30 22.89
N SER A 234 3.46 2.27 23.55
CA SER A 234 4.66 2.37 24.39
C SER A 234 5.70 1.33 24.00
N ALA A 235 6.97 1.68 24.22
CA ALA A 235 8.12 0.79 24.08
C ALA A 235 9.12 0.98 25.21
N ARG A 236 9.86 -0.08 25.54
CA ARG A 236 10.90 -0.09 26.56
C ARG A 236 12.28 0.12 25.95
N LEU A 237 13.05 1.03 26.54
CA LEU A 237 14.50 1.12 26.37
C LEU A 237 15.18 0.40 27.52
N GLN A 238 16.02 -0.58 27.21
CA GLN A 238 16.98 -1.16 28.15
C GLN A 238 18.39 -0.69 27.77
N VAL A 239 19.19 -0.25 28.74
CA VAL A 239 20.55 0.23 28.48
C VAL A 239 21.56 -0.74 29.06
N VAL A 240 22.46 -1.25 28.22
CA VAL A 240 23.57 -2.11 28.66
C VAL A 240 24.86 -1.31 28.72
N GLU A 241 25.65 -1.55 29.77
CA GLU A 241 26.96 -0.93 29.94
C GLU A 241 27.88 -1.26 28.75
N LYS A 242 28.63 -0.25 28.30
CA LYS A 242 29.47 -0.31 27.10
C LYS A 242 30.49 -1.46 27.12
N ASP A 243 31.02 -1.79 28.30
CA ASP A 243 32.07 -2.79 28.49
C ASP A 243 31.52 -4.18 28.87
N SER A 244 30.19 -4.37 28.81
CA SER A 244 29.58 -5.66 29.13
C SER A 244 29.73 -6.69 28.00
N GLU A 245 29.77 -7.98 28.34
CA GLU A 245 29.77 -9.07 27.35
C GLU A 245 28.56 -8.97 26.40
N MET A 246 27.42 -8.51 26.93
CA MET A 246 26.19 -8.30 26.17
C MET A 246 26.34 -7.16 25.15
N ALA A 247 26.99 -6.05 25.51
CA ALA A 247 27.31 -4.96 24.58
C ALA A 247 28.24 -5.42 23.46
N HIS A 248 29.26 -6.23 23.77
CA HIS A 248 30.13 -6.80 22.74
C HIS A 248 29.36 -7.67 21.73
N ARG A 249 28.42 -8.49 22.20
CA ARG A 249 27.56 -9.31 21.32
C ARG A 249 26.62 -8.47 20.45
N LEU A 250 25.98 -7.45 21.01
CA LEU A 250 25.09 -6.55 20.26
C LEU A 250 25.85 -5.76 19.19
N ASN A 251 27.04 -5.26 19.51
CA ASN A 251 27.86 -4.54 18.55
C ASN A 251 28.40 -5.45 17.42
N GLN A 252 28.65 -6.73 17.69
CA GLN A 252 28.99 -7.71 16.64
C GLN A 252 27.82 -7.99 15.70
N LEU A 253 26.60 -8.13 16.24
CA LEU A 253 25.38 -8.31 15.43
C LEU A 253 25.10 -7.10 14.53
N ASN A 254 25.25 -5.88 15.07
CA ASN A 254 25.02 -4.66 14.29
C ASN A 254 26.08 -4.42 13.20
N LYS A 255 27.34 -4.88 13.40
CA LYS A 255 28.39 -4.76 12.37
C LYS A 255 28.11 -5.58 11.11
N GLY A 256 27.52 -6.76 11.25
CA GLY A 256 27.17 -7.60 10.09
C GLY A 256 26.13 -6.98 9.15
N VAL A 257 25.33 -6.03 9.64
CA VAL A 257 24.30 -5.32 8.85
C VAL A 257 24.88 -4.19 7.99
N TYR A 258 26.02 -3.60 8.39
CA TYR A 258 26.67 -2.52 7.64
C TYR A 258 27.75 -3.01 6.67
N GLU A 259 28.28 -4.24 6.83
CA GLU A 259 29.24 -4.81 5.88
C GLU A 259 28.57 -5.49 4.67
N GLU A 260 27.29 -5.90 4.76
CA GLU A 260 26.52 -6.44 3.62
C GLU A 260 26.09 -5.37 2.59
N SER A 261 26.13 -4.07 2.92
CA SER A 261 25.76 -3.00 1.97
C SER A 261 26.92 -2.45 1.14
N ASP A 262 28.16 -2.73 1.52
CA ASP A 262 29.36 -2.14 0.91
C ASP A 262 30.05 -3.08 -0.11
N GLU A 263 29.65 -4.35 -0.18
CA GLU A 263 30.20 -5.31 -1.16
C GLU A 263 29.64 -5.16 -2.59
N ASP A 264 28.56 -4.36 -2.77
CA ASP A 264 27.94 -4.15 -4.09
C ASP A 264 28.52 -2.94 -4.90
N GLU A 265 29.47 -2.17 -4.34
CA GLU A 265 30.01 -0.96 -5.00
C GLU A 265 31.38 -1.15 -5.70
N GLU A 266 32.04 -2.30 -5.55
CA GLU A 266 33.37 -2.53 -6.16
C GLU A 266 33.34 -3.14 -7.58
N ASP A 267 32.19 -3.61 -8.09
CA ASP A 267 32.11 -4.27 -9.42
C ASP A 267 31.80 -3.31 -10.59
N TYR A 268 31.53 -2.02 -10.34
CA TYR A 268 31.22 -1.03 -11.39
C TYR A 268 32.42 -0.22 -11.89
N LYS A 269 33.62 -0.39 -11.31
CA LYS A 269 34.82 0.35 -11.74
C LYS A 269 35.64 -0.34 -12.83
N ASP A 270 35.37 -1.61 -13.15
CA ASP A 270 36.15 -2.35 -14.15
C ASP A 270 35.55 -2.31 -15.58
N LEU A 271 34.37 -1.70 -15.77
CA LEU A 271 33.71 -1.57 -17.08
C LEU A 271 33.98 -0.24 -17.82
N MET A 272 34.71 0.71 -17.23
CA MET A 272 34.98 2.03 -17.85
C MET A 272 36.46 2.31 -18.18
N SER A 273 37.35 1.31 -18.14
CA SER A 273 38.75 1.47 -18.57
C SER A 273 39.03 1.07 -20.03
N GLY A 274 37.99 0.70 -20.79
CA GLY A 274 38.11 0.00 -22.08
C GLY A 274 37.83 0.77 -23.36
N TYR A 275 37.93 2.11 -23.43
CA TYR A 275 37.94 2.81 -24.74
C TYR A 275 38.93 3.98 -24.75
N SER A 276 40.15 3.67 -25.21
CA SER A 276 41.10 4.64 -25.75
C SER A 276 41.18 4.42 -27.27
N TYR A 277 40.75 5.43 -28.03
CA TYR A 277 41.28 5.96 -29.30
C TYR A 277 40.17 6.62 -30.12
#